data_AF-A0A356BZ43-F1
#
_entry.id   AF-A0A356BZ43-F1
#
_cell.length_a   1.000
_cell.length_b   1.000
_cell.length_c   1.000
_cell.angle_alpha   90.00
_cell.angle_beta   90.00
_cell.angle_gamma   90.00
#
_symmetry.space_group_name_H-M   'P 1'
#
loop_
_entity.id
_entity.type
_entity.pdbx_description
1 polymer ?
#
loop_
_entity_poly.entity_id
_entity_poly.type
_entity_poly.pdbx_seq_one_letter_code
_entity_poly.pdbx_strand_id
1 'polypeptide(L)' 'MVRKKKWVLLVAVLVTTLSLAGCLGVGRYRLQIGVVPEGSGVVERSPNQKNYEKNKVVSLKAV' A
#
# COMPACT_ATOMS: atom_id res chain seq x y z
N MET A 1 -6.84 43.12 -12.03
CA MET A 1 -6.29 42.31 -10.89
C MET A 1 -7.08 41.03 -10.56
N VAL A 2 -8.21 40.70 -11.22
CA VAL A 2 -9.10 39.59 -10.81
C VAL A 2 -8.65 38.20 -11.29
N ARG A 3 -8.03 38.08 -12.48
CA ARG A 3 -7.60 36.78 -13.04
C ARG A 3 -6.53 36.09 -12.21
N LYS A 4 -5.49 36.82 -11.76
CA LYS A 4 -4.38 36.23 -10.98
C LYS A 4 -4.88 35.63 -9.65
N LYS A 5 -5.81 36.32 -8.95
CA LYS A 5 -6.45 35.83 -7.72
C LYS A 5 -7.28 34.56 -7.95
N LYS A 6 -8.05 34.48 -9.04
CA LYS A 6 -8.83 33.28 -9.40
C LYS A 6 -7.94 32.06 -9.66
N TRP A 7 -6.82 32.24 -10.35
CA TRP A 7 -5.86 31.16 -10.62
C TRP A 7 -5.15 30.68 -9.36
N VAL A 8 -4.74 31.61 -8.48
CA VAL A 8 -4.15 31.28 -7.18
C VAL A 8 -5.14 30.49 -6.32
N LEU A 9 -6.43 30.86 -6.33
CA LEU A 9 -7.46 30.13 -5.58
C LEU A 9 -7.65 28.71 -6.13
N LEU A 10 -7.69 28.53 -7.45
CA LEU A 10 -7.84 27.21 -8.07
C LEU A 10 -6.64 26.30 -7.78
N VAL A 11 -5.42 26.84 -7.85
CA VAL A 11 -4.20 26.08 -7.51
C VAL A 11 -4.19 25.71 -6.04
N ALA A 12 -4.56 26.64 -5.15
CA ALA A 12 -4.64 26.35 -3.71
C ALA A 12 -5.66 25.24 -3.42
N VAL A 13 -6.86 25.31 -4.02
CA VAL A 13 -7.90 24.27 -3.87
C VAL A 13 -7.39 22.92 -4.37
N LEU A 14 -6.79 22.87 -5.56
CA LEU A 14 -6.25 21.63 -6.15
C LEU A 14 -5.20 20.98 -5.23
N VAL A 15 -4.25 21.78 -4.72
CA VAL A 15 -3.17 21.30 -3.83
C VAL A 15 -3.73 20.79 -2.50
N THR A 16 -4.70 21.49 -1.91
CA THR A 16 -5.36 21.01 -0.68
C THR A 16 -6.13 19.72 -0.90
N THR A 17 -6.87 19.58 -2.01
CA THR A 17 -7.62 18.34 -2.29
C THR A 17 -6.69 17.15 -2.60
N LEU A 18 -5.56 17.39 -3.27
CA LEU A 18 -4.60 16.34 -3.60
C LEU A 18 -3.83 15.84 -2.36
N SER A 19 -3.50 16.75 -1.42
CA SER A 19 -2.89 16.37 -0.14
C SER A 19 -3.83 15.53 0.73
N LEU A 20 -5.13 15.86 0.72
CA LEU A 20 -6.13 15.13 1.49
C LEU A 20 -6.37 13.71 0.96
N ALA A 21 -6.33 13.53 -0.36
CA ALA A 21 -6.41 12.21 -1.00
C ALA A 21 -5.19 11.33 -0.71
N GLY A 22 -3.99 11.93 -0.57
CA GLY A 22 -2.76 11.21 -0.24
C GLY A 22 -2.71 10.61 1.18
N CYS A 23 -3.60 11.04 2.08
CA CYS A 23 -3.68 10.55 3.45
C CYS A 23 -4.47 9.23 3.58
N LEU A 24 -5.12 8.76 2.51
CA LEU A 24 -5.70 7.41 2.43
C LEU A 24 -4.57 6.39 2.25
N GLY A 25 -3.74 6.25 3.28
CA GLY A 25 -2.63 5.31 3.30
C GLY A 25 -3.14 3.89 3.08
N VAL A 26 -2.78 3.30 1.94
CA VAL A 26 -2.98 1.87 1.69
C VAL A 26 -2.12 1.12 2.71
N GLY A 27 -2.76 0.54 3.73
CA GLY A 27 -2.06 -0.23 4.76
C GLY A 27 -1.24 -1.34 4.14
N ARG A 28 0.06 -1.38 4.46
CA ARG A 28 1.00 -2.42 4.01
C ARG A 28 1.33 -3.34 5.17
N TYR A 29 1.20 -4.65 4.95
CA TYR A 29 1.32 -5.69 5.97
C TYR A 29 2.47 -6.64 5.65
N ARG A 30 3.17 -7.09 6.69
CA ARG A 30 4.22 -8.10 6.58
C ARG A 30 3.66 -9.47 6.93
N LEU A 31 3.84 -10.45 6.03
CA LEU A 31 3.44 -11.84 6.27
C LEU A 31 4.61 -12.62 6.89
N GLN A 32 4.40 -13.16 8.10
CA GLN A 32 5.34 -14.06 8.77
C GLN A 32 4.87 -15.51 8.59
N ILE A 33 5.82 -16.41 8.31
CA ILE A 33 5.55 -17.84 8.12
C ILE A 33 6.47 -18.58 9.10
N GLY A 34 5.89 -19.42 9.95
CA GLY A 34 6.62 -20.33 10.83
C GLY A 34 6.45 -21.78 10.35
N VAL A 35 7.56 -22.51 10.26
CA VAL A 35 7.58 -23.95 9.93
C VAL A 35 8.04 -24.69 11.17
N VAL A 36 7.30 -25.73 11.57
CA VAL A 36 7.57 -26.51 12.78
C VAL A 36 7.52 -28.02 12.46
N PRO A 37 8.59 -28.80 12.76
CA PRO A 37 9.87 -28.36 13.31
C PRO A 37 10.66 -27.50 12.31
N GLU A 38 11.52 -26.62 12.82
CA GLU A 38 12.33 -25.77 11.95
C GLU A 38 13.14 -26.62 10.95
N GLY A 39 13.12 -26.22 9.68
CA GLY A 39 13.82 -26.93 8.60
C GLY A 39 13.08 -28.15 8.05
N SER A 40 11.86 -28.47 8.50
CA SER A 40 11.10 -29.63 8.03
C SER A 40 10.51 -29.49 6.62
N GLY A 41 10.67 -28.34 5.98
CA GLY A 41 10.12 -28.05 4.66
C GLY A 41 10.19 -26.58 4.30
N VAL A 42 9.68 -26.25 3.11
CA VAL A 42 9.67 -24.88 2.58
C VAL A 42 8.23 -24.46 2.29
N VAL A 43 7.90 -23.21 2.61
CA VAL A 43 6.63 -22.60 2.22
C VAL A 43 6.89 -21.57 1.13
N GLU A 44 6.42 -21.88 -0.07
CA GLU A 44 6.38 -20.96 -1.19
C GLU A 44 5.17 -20.04 -1.08
N ARG A 45 5.32 -18.79 -1.53
CA ARG A 45 4.26 -17.78 -1.49
C ARG A 45 4.13 -17.08 -2.84
N SER A 46 2.90 -16.81 -3.27
CA SER A 46 2.63 -16.09 -4.51
C SER A 46 1.51 -15.05 -4.33
N PRO A 47 1.77 -13.76 -4.59
CA PRO A 47 3.04 -13.20 -5.02
C PRO A 47 4.08 -13.18 -3.87
N ASN A 48 5.37 -13.33 -4.20
CA ASN A 48 6.45 -13.21 -3.22
C ASN A 48 6.85 -11.74 -3.03
N GLN A 49 6.31 -11.11 -1.99
CA GLN A 49 6.52 -9.70 -1.70
C GLN A 49 6.91 -9.49 -0.24
N LYS A 50 7.71 -8.46 0.01
CA LYS A 50 8.08 -8.04 1.37
C LYS A 50 6.86 -7.53 2.15
N ASN A 51 5.96 -6.82 1.47
CA ASN A 51 4.78 -6.20 2.05
C ASN A 51 3.58 -6.40 1.12
N TYR A 52 2.43 -6.69 1.71
CA TYR A 52 1.16 -6.91 1.03
C TYR A 52 0.19 -5.76 1.32
N GLU A 53 -0.62 -5.38 0.35
CA GLU A 53 -1.70 -4.44 0.60
C GLU A 53 -2.82 -5.13 1.38
N LYS A 54 -3.61 -4.34 2.11
CA LYS A 54 -4.84 -4.83 2.74
C LYS A 54 -5.71 -5.57 1.71
N ASN A 55 -6.31 -6.68 2.11
CA ASN A 55 -7.23 -7.48 1.30
C ASN A 55 -6.59 -8.14 0.05
N LYS A 56 -5.27 -8.14 -0.10
CA LYS A 56 -4.62 -8.93 -1.16
C LYS A 56 -4.61 -10.40 -0.78
N VAL A 57 -5.06 -11.24 -1.72
CA VAL A 57 -4.96 -12.69 -1.62
C VAL A 57 -3.52 -13.12 -1.87
N VAL A 58 -3.00 -13.97 -0.99
CA VAL A 58 -1.67 -14.58 -1.11
C VAL A 58 -1.85 -16.09 -1.08
N SER A 59 -1.38 -16.78 -2.13
CA SER A 59 -1.37 -18.23 -2.17
C SER A 59 -0.13 -18.76 -1.46
N LEU A 60 -0.33 -19.77 -0.60
CA LEU A 60 0.73 -20.45 0.13
C LEU A 60 0.74 -21.92 -0.27
N LYS A 61 1.93 -22.44 -0.57
CA LYS A 61 2.14 -23.85 -0.94
C LYS A 61 3.28 -24.42 -0.10
N ALA A 62 3.02 -25.55 0.55
CA ALA A 62 4.06 -26.35 1.18
C ALA A 62 4.77 -27.20 0.11
N VAL A 63 6.09 -27.28 0.19
CA VAL A 63 6.98 -28.07 -0.67
C VAL A 63 7.84 -28.97 0.19
#